data_AF-A0A7V9SD68-F1
#
_entry.id   AF-A0A7V9SD68-F1
#
_cell.length_a   1.000
_cell.length_b   1.000
_cell.length_c   1.000
_cell.angle_alpha   90.00
_cell.angle_beta   90.00
_cell.angle_gamma   90.00
#
_symmetry.space_group_name_H-M   'P 1'
#
loop_
_entity.id
_entity.type
_entity.pdbx_description
1 polymer ?
#
loop_
_entity_poly.entity_id
_entity_poly.type
_entity_poly.pdbx_seq_one_letter_code
_entity_poly.pdbx_strand_id
1 'polypeptide(L)'
;MAERLALAVIPGVGWSAAETQAIAREAEEAGFDAIFAAEVNNDVMATAQLMGATTSRIQVGTWIANIYLRHSYTCAQGAALIGDATDGRFVLGLGVSHQPINQALGIAMPHPLATLRQYTTAVRGWLRGEGPATHLPQRPSPQPVPLYVAALGQQAVELGGELADGIMPLFWSAERVAQSKAWLARGRDKAPDLGPVDLTLGIPTFVGDDLEALRELARQNLVLYTALPFFQRMFREMGFADEAALMERGDGIRGLSDRLLDAICLLGPRDRCQEQLTAFRTAGVDLPILYPPIGTDGARQVIAAFQR
;
A
#
# COMPACT_ATOMS: atom_id res chain seq x y z
N MET A 1 14.16 -15.88 -8.53
CA MET A 1 13.36 -14.68 -8.86
C MET A 1 14.17 -13.47 -8.42
N ALA A 2 14.22 -12.41 -9.22
CA ALA A 2 14.85 -11.16 -8.79
C ALA A 2 14.10 -10.64 -7.54
N GLU A 3 14.83 -10.19 -6.53
CA GLU A 3 14.25 -9.71 -5.27
C GLU A 3 13.55 -8.36 -5.49
N ARG A 4 12.28 -8.37 -5.92
CA ARG A 4 11.55 -7.14 -6.23
C ARG A 4 11.41 -6.24 -5.00
N LEU A 5 11.53 -4.93 -5.15
CA LEU A 5 11.41 -3.95 -4.07
C LEU A 5 10.63 -2.72 -4.53
N ALA A 6 9.72 -2.24 -3.68
CA ALA A 6 8.96 -1.03 -3.93
C ALA A 6 9.25 0.06 -2.90
N LEU A 7 9.06 1.32 -3.28
CA LEU A 7 9.08 2.48 -2.38
C LEU A 7 7.66 3.03 -2.22
N ALA A 8 7.22 3.29 -1.00
CA ALA A 8 6.02 4.10 -0.75
C ALA A 8 6.39 5.57 -0.54
N VAL A 9 5.55 6.47 -1.04
CA VAL A 9 5.66 7.92 -0.82
C VAL A 9 4.32 8.51 -0.41
N ILE A 10 4.35 9.59 0.37
CA ILE A 10 3.13 10.31 0.81
C ILE A 10 3.25 11.80 0.46
N PRO A 11 3.17 12.19 -0.83
CA PRO A 11 3.45 13.57 -1.24
C PRO A 11 2.51 14.61 -0.66
N GLY A 12 1.26 14.25 -0.33
CA GLY A 12 0.30 15.22 0.21
C GLY A 12 0.57 15.69 1.65
N VAL A 13 1.69 15.28 2.26
CA VAL A 13 2.23 15.91 3.48
C VAL A 13 3.02 17.20 3.21
N GLY A 14 2.99 17.72 1.97
CA GLY A 14 3.56 19.03 1.62
C GLY A 14 4.67 19.00 0.56
N TRP A 15 4.84 17.88 -0.16
CA TRP A 15 5.82 17.80 -1.24
C TRP A 15 5.34 18.60 -2.44
N SER A 16 6.26 19.31 -3.08
CA SER A 16 6.05 19.90 -4.39
C SER A 16 5.97 18.82 -5.48
N ALA A 17 5.43 19.20 -6.64
CA ALA A 17 5.45 18.35 -7.82
C ALA A 17 6.89 17.99 -8.24
N ALA A 18 7.81 18.96 -8.17
CA ALA A 18 9.22 18.75 -8.51
C ALA A 18 9.91 17.74 -7.58
N GLU A 19 9.64 17.80 -6.28
CA GLU A 19 10.15 16.82 -5.31
C GLU A 19 9.58 15.43 -5.56
N THR A 20 8.28 15.32 -5.84
CA THR A 20 7.64 14.04 -6.18
C THR A 20 8.29 13.42 -7.42
N GLN A 21 8.53 14.22 -8.46
CA GLN A 21 9.22 13.75 -9.66
C GLN A 21 10.68 13.37 -9.40
N ALA A 22 11.39 14.13 -8.57
CA ALA A 22 12.77 13.84 -8.21
C ALA A 22 12.88 12.51 -7.49
N ILE A 23 12.08 12.28 -6.45
CA ILE A 23 12.07 11.01 -5.70
C ILE A 23 11.71 9.82 -6.61
N ALA A 24 10.77 9.99 -7.55
CA ALA A 24 10.43 8.92 -8.50
C ALA A 24 11.62 8.55 -9.41
N ARG A 25 12.37 9.54 -9.91
CA ARG A 25 13.59 9.28 -10.70
C ARG A 25 14.69 8.65 -9.85
N GLU A 26 14.95 9.19 -8.66
CA GLU A 26 15.96 8.69 -7.73
C GLU A 26 15.67 7.22 -7.35
N ALA A 27 14.40 6.84 -7.14
CA ALA A 27 14.00 5.46 -6.90
C ALA A 27 14.24 4.54 -8.12
N GLU A 28 13.93 4.99 -9.34
CA GLU A 28 14.20 4.22 -10.56
C GLU A 28 15.71 4.05 -10.81
N GLU A 29 16.50 5.10 -10.60
CA GLU A 29 17.96 5.10 -10.75
C GLU A 29 18.64 4.21 -9.71
N ALA A 30 18.09 4.16 -8.50
CA ALA A 30 18.53 3.24 -7.46
C ALA A 30 18.09 1.79 -7.68
N GLY A 31 17.30 1.54 -8.73
CA GLY A 31 16.90 0.22 -9.15
C GLY A 31 15.69 -0.35 -8.41
N PHE A 32 14.81 0.47 -7.82
CA PHE A 32 13.52 -0.03 -7.30
C PHE A 32 12.62 -0.53 -8.44
N ASP A 33 11.82 -1.57 -8.18
CA ASP A 33 10.91 -2.16 -9.17
C ASP A 33 9.57 -1.42 -9.24
N ALA A 34 9.15 -0.79 -8.13
CA ALA A 34 7.92 0.00 -8.08
C ALA A 34 8.02 1.20 -7.15
N ILE A 35 7.23 2.24 -7.43
CA ILE A 35 6.97 3.35 -6.52
C ILE A 35 5.46 3.59 -6.42
N PHE A 36 4.95 3.64 -5.19
CA PHE A 36 3.53 3.81 -4.94
C PHE A 36 3.25 5.03 -4.07
N ALA A 37 2.25 5.82 -4.45
CA ALA A 37 1.81 6.98 -3.67
C ALA A 37 0.58 6.66 -2.82
N ALA A 38 0.55 7.16 -1.58
CA ALA A 38 -0.65 7.15 -0.75
C ALA A 38 -1.56 8.35 -1.04
N GLU A 39 -2.86 8.15 -0.83
CA GLU A 39 -3.86 9.21 -0.91
C GLU A 39 -4.09 9.88 0.46
N VAL A 40 -3.34 10.95 0.72
CA VAL A 40 -3.37 11.70 1.98
C VAL A 40 -3.19 13.18 1.65
N ASN A 41 -4.28 13.96 1.64
CA ASN A 41 -4.28 15.39 1.27
C ASN A 41 -3.78 15.71 -0.16
N ASN A 42 -3.76 14.72 -1.06
CA ASN A 42 -3.44 14.83 -2.49
C ASN A 42 -4.43 14.00 -3.33
N ASP A 43 -4.51 14.27 -4.65
CA ASP A 43 -5.11 13.32 -5.58
C ASP A 43 -4.04 12.29 -6.00
N VAL A 44 -4.26 11.02 -5.64
CA VAL A 44 -3.26 9.98 -5.86
C VAL A 44 -3.14 9.56 -7.33
N MET A 45 -4.18 9.74 -8.15
CA MET A 45 -4.14 9.42 -9.58
C MET A 45 -3.27 10.44 -10.31
N ALA A 46 -3.43 11.73 -10.01
CA ALA A 46 -2.58 12.80 -10.51
C ALA A 46 -1.12 12.61 -10.04
N THR A 47 -0.93 12.19 -8.79
CA THR A 47 0.39 11.91 -8.23
C THR A 47 1.07 10.74 -8.96
N ALA A 48 0.35 9.65 -9.21
CA ALA A 48 0.87 8.50 -9.95
C ALA A 48 1.19 8.85 -11.42
N GLN A 49 0.35 9.65 -12.07
CA GLN A 49 0.64 10.18 -13.42
C GLN A 49 1.93 11.02 -13.42
N LEU A 50 2.12 11.87 -12.41
CA LEU A 50 3.31 12.71 -12.29
C LEU A 50 4.59 11.88 -12.13
N MET A 51 4.55 10.83 -11.30
CA MET A 51 5.66 9.86 -11.16
C MET A 51 5.89 9.08 -12.47
N GLY A 52 4.80 8.63 -13.11
CA GLY A 52 4.86 7.85 -14.35
C GLY A 52 5.47 8.62 -15.53
N ALA A 53 5.13 9.91 -15.66
CA ALA A 53 5.60 10.76 -16.74
C ALA A 53 7.08 11.15 -16.64
N THR A 54 7.69 11.04 -15.46
CA THR A 54 9.13 11.33 -15.27
C THR A 54 10.00 10.08 -15.22
N THR A 55 9.41 8.89 -15.30
CA THR A 55 10.09 7.60 -15.19
C THR A 55 9.93 6.77 -16.46
N SER A 56 10.80 5.80 -16.67
CA SER A 56 10.82 5.00 -17.91
C SER A 56 10.68 3.48 -17.70
N ARG A 57 11.07 2.96 -16.53
CA ARG A 57 11.12 1.51 -16.24
C ARG A 57 10.37 1.10 -14.99
N ILE A 58 10.47 1.89 -13.91
CA ILE A 58 9.87 1.55 -12.62
C ILE A 58 8.33 1.46 -12.74
N GLN A 59 7.71 0.49 -12.08
CA GLN A 59 6.25 0.47 -11.95
C GLN A 59 5.80 1.66 -11.11
N VAL A 60 4.69 2.29 -11.48
CA VAL A 60 4.10 3.38 -10.70
C VAL A 60 2.69 3.01 -10.29
N GLY A 61 2.21 3.52 -9.15
CA GLY A 61 0.87 3.15 -8.74
C GLY A 61 0.35 3.85 -7.51
N THR A 62 -0.82 3.38 -7.07
CA THR A 62 -1.51 3.90 -5.89
C THR A 62 -1.41 2.88 -4.76
N TRP A 63 -1.10 3.37 -3.56
CA TRP A 63 -1.05 2.59 -2.33
C TRP A 63 -1.67 3.40 -1.17
N ILE A 64 -2.99 3.58 -1.12
CA ILE A 64 -4.01 3.18 -2.10
C ILE A 64 -4.85 4.38 -2.53
N ALA A 65 -5.62 4.24 -3.61
CA ALA A 65 -6.70 5.13 -3.97
C ALA A 65 -7.95 4.79 -3.15
N ASN A 66 -8.46 5.78 -2.42
CA ASN A 66 -9.67 5.66 -1.62
C ASN A 66 -10.90 5.59 -2.53
N ILE A 67 -11.62 4.48 -2.47
CA ILE A 67 -12.78 4.21 -3.34
C ILE A 67 -13.92 5.22 -3.14
N TYR A 68 -13.96 5.92 -2.00
CA TYR A 68 -15.03 6.86 -1.69
C TYR A 68 -14.78 8.28 -2.24
N LEU A 69 -13.57 8.59 -2.70
CA LEU A 69 -13.23 9.94 -3.19
C LEU A 69 -13.51 10.14 -4.67
N ARG A 70 -13.81 9.08 -5.41
CA ARG A 70 -14.03 9.13 -6.87
C ARG A 70 -14.95 8.01 -7.35
N HIS A 71 -15.81 8.32 -8.32
CA HIS A 71 -16.67 7.33 -8.96
C HIS A 71 -15.84 6.27 -9.71
N SER A 72 -16.28 5.01 -9.71
CA SER A 72 -15.53 3.88 -10.29
C SER A 72 -15.24 4.06 -11.78
N TYR A 73 -16.16 4.65 -12.53
CA TYR A 73 -15.94 5.03 -13.93
C TYR A 73 -14.73 5.97 -14.10
N THR A 74 -14.70 7.09 -13.38
CA THR A 74 -13.60 8.07 -13.45
C THR A 74 -12.28 7.46 -12.99
N CYS A 75 -12.31 6.61 -11.96
CA CYS A 75 -11.14 5.87 -11.52
C CYS A 75 -10.58 4.96 -12.61
N ALA A 76 -11.44 4.18 -13.29
CA ALA A 76 -11.03 3.30 -14.38
C ALA A 76 -10.48 4.07 -15.59
N GLN A 77 -11.11 5.18 -15.99
CA GLN A 77 -10.63 6.01 -17.10
C GLN A 77 -9.28 6.66 -16.78
N GLY A 78 -9.10 7.17 -15.55
CA GLY A 78 -7.82 7.68 -15.09
C GLY A 78 -6.75 6.59 -15.08
N ALA A 79 -7.08 5.40 -14.60
CA ALA A 79 -6.17 4.27 -14.55
C ALA A 79 -5.74 3.79 -15.95
N ALA A 80 -6.67 3.72 -16.91
CA ALA A 80 -6.38 3.38 -18.29
C ALA A 80 -5.46 4.42 -18.96
N LEU A 81 -5.70 5.72 -18.70
CA LEU A 81 -4.84 6.79 -19.21
C LEU A 81 -3.42 6.73 -18.63
N ILE A 82 -3.27 6.50 -17.33
CA ILE A 82 -1.93 6.34 -16.72
C ILE A 82 -1.25 5.08 -17.26
N GLY A 83 -2.00 3.98 -17.40
CA GLY A 83 -1.50 2.75 -18.01
C GLY A 83 -0.96 2.98 -19.42
N ASP A 84 -1.70 3.69 -20.27
CA ASP A 84 -1.27 4.08 -21.62
C ASP A 84 -0.02 4.97 -21.59
N ALA A 85 -0.05 6.04 -20.80
CA ALA A 85 1.04 7.02 -20.69
C ALA A 85 2.33 6.43 -20.11
N THR A 86 2.25 5.28 -19.45
CA THR A 86 3.39 4.60 -18.82
C THR A 86 3.78 3.29 -19.52
N ASP A 87 3.18 2.98 -20.68
CA ASP A 87 3.40 1.73 -21.41
C ASP A 87 3.17 0.48 -20.54
N GLY A 88 2.04 0.48 -19.81
CA GLY A 88 1.60 -0.65 -18.99
C GLY A 88 2.26 -0.78 -17.61
N ARG A 89 3.02 0.23 -17.16
CA ARG A 89 3.69 0.20 -15.84
C ARG A 89 2.79 0.56 -14.65
N PHE A 90 1.54 0.97 -14.88
CA PHE A 90 0.64 1.43 -13.82
C PHE A 90 -0.03 0.29 -13.06
N VAL A 91 0.05 0.32 -11.71
CA VAL A 91 -0.70 -0.56 -10.80
C VAL A 91 -1.71 0.25 -10.00
N LEU A 92 -2.99 -0.15 -10.06
CA LEU A 92 -4.06 0.52 -9.31
C LEU A 92 -4.35 -0.23 -8.01
N GLY A 93 -3.82 0.27 -6.90
CA GLY A 93 -4.20 -0.16 -5.56
C GLY A 93 -5.44 0.57 -5.06
N LEU A 94 -6.46 -0.17 -4.65
CA LEU A 94 -7.75 0.33 -4.15
C LEU A 94 -7.96 0.01 -2.68
N GLY A 95 -8.64 0.88 -1.95
CA GLY A 95 -8.98 0.60 -0.56
C GLY A 95 -10.05 1.53 0.00
N VAL A 96 -10.51 1.18 1.20
CA VAL A 96 -11.63 1.84 1.87
C VAL A 96 -11.21 3.01 2.76
N SER A 97 -9.89 3.25 2.89
CA SER A 97 -9.33 4.17 3.90
C SER A 97 -9.75 3.77 5.33
N HIS A 98 -9.83 4.73 6.23
CA HIS A 98 -10.17 4.53 7.64
C HIS A 98 -11.44 5.30 8.01
N GLN A 99 -12.30 4.68 8.81
CA GLN A 99 -13.59 5.25 9.19
C GLN A 99 -13.48 6.66 9.80
N PRO A 100 -12.57 6.94 10.76
CA PRO A 100 -12.44 8.30 11.29
C PRO A 100 -12.08 9.35 10.23
N ILE A 101 -11.24 8.98 9.24
CA ILE A 101 -10.82 9.88 8.16
C ILE A 101 -11.99 10.19 7.24
N ASN A 102 -12.69 9.16 6.75
CA ASN A 102 -13.84 9.36 5.86
C ASN A 102 -15.00 10.09 6.58
N GLN A 103 -15.24 9.80 7.86
CA GLN A 103 -16.23 10.52 8.66
C GLN A 103 -15.91 12.01 8.80
N ALA A 104 -14.63 12.37 8.98
CA ALA A 104 -14.21 13.78 9.01
C ALA A 104 -14.47 14.51 7.69
N LEU A 105 -14.53 13.79 6.56
CA LEU A 105 -14.88 14.30 5.23
C LEU A 105 -16.40 14.24 4.94
N GLY A 106 -17.23 13.81 5.90
CA GLY A 106 -18.67 13.64 5.69
C GLY A 106 -19.06 12.40 4.87
N ILE A 107 -18.12 11.46 4.68
CA ILE A 107 -18.32 10.24 3.89
C ILE A 107 -18.78 9.10 4.80
N ALA A 108 -19.96 8.56 4.53
CA ALA A 108 -20.45 7.36 5.18
C ALA A 108 -19.75 6.10 4.62
N MET A 109 -19.39 5.16 5.50
CA MET A 109 -18.76 3.89 5.12
C MET A 109 -19.59 2.67 5.57
N PRO A 110 -20.84 2.50 5.07
CA PRO A 110 -21.60 1.30 5.37
C PRO A 110 -20.99 0.09 4.63
N HIS A 111 -20.87 -1.04 5.32
CA HIS A 111 -20.44 -2.32 4.73
C HIS A 111 -19.17 -2.23 3.85
N PRO A 112 -18.03 -1.76 4.39
CA PRO A 112 -16.85 -1.40 3.59
C PRO A 112 -16.33 -2.53 2.68
N LEU A 113 -16.40 -3.80 3.11
CA LEU A 113 -16.00 -4.93 2.26
C LEU A 113 -16.93 -5.16 1.07
N ALA A 114 -18.25 -4.98 1.26
CA ALA A 114 -19.21 -5.09 0.16
C ALA A 114 -19.04 -3.93 -0.83
N THR A 115 -18.79 -2.71 -0.32
CA THR A 115 -18.49 -1.55 -1.17
C THR A 115 -17.20 -1.76 -1.97
N LEU A 116 -16.13 -2.25 -1.32
CA LEU A 116 -14.86 -2.54 -1.99
C LEU A 116 -15.02 -3.57 -3.11
N ARG A 117 -15.79 -4.65 -2.86
CA ARG A 117 -16.15 -5.65 -3.88
C ARG A 117 -16.84 -4.99 -5.07
N GLN A 118 -17.95 -4.30 -4.84
CA GLN A 118 -18.75 -3.67 -5.89
C GLN A 118 -17.91 -2.68 -6.70
N TYR A 119 -17.13 -1.84 -6.02
CA TYR A 119 -16.27 -0.86 -6.66
C TYR A 119 -15.18 -1.50 -7.52
N THR A 120 -14.46 -2.48 -6.97
CA THR A 120 -13.37 -3.18 -7.68
C THR A 120 -13.90 -3.95 -8.88
N THR A 121 -15.03 -4.64 -8.75
CA THR A 121 -15.69 -5.31 -9.88
C THR A 121 -16.10 -4.31 -10.97
N ALA A 122 -16.67 -3.16 -10.58
CA ALA A 122 -17.04 -2.11 -11.53
C ALA A 122 -15.82 -1.54 -12.27
N VAL A 123 -14.74 -1.20 -11.55
CA VAL A 123 -13.48 -0.73 -12.14
C VAL A 123 -12.94 -1.74 -13.15
N ARG A 124 -12.91 -3.04 -12.79
CA ARG A 124 -12.45 -4.11 -13.69
C ARG A 124 -13.30 -4.21 -14.96
N GLY A 125 -14.63 -4.09 -14.83
CA GLY A 125 -15.54 -4.05 -15.97
C GLY A 125 -15.26 -2.85 -16.89
N TRP A 126 -15.18 -1.64 -16.33
CA TRP A 126 -14.87 -0.43 -17.09
C TRP A 126 -13.54 -0.53 -17.85
N LEU A 127 -12.50 -1.11 -17.23
CA LEU A 127 -11.20 -1.34 -17.88
C LEU A 127 -11.27 -2.33 -19.05
N ARG A 128 -12.28 -3.21 -19.09
CA ARG A 128 -12.54 -4.12 -20.23
C ARG A 128 -13.48 -3.50 -21.27
N GLY A 129 -13.91 -2.25 -21.09
CA GLY A 129 -14.94 -1.62 -21.89
C GLY A 129 -16.34 -2.19 -21.62
N GLU A 130 -16.50 -2.93 -20.52
CA GLU A 130 -17.79 -3.42 -20.02
C GLU A 130 -18.45 -2.34 -19.15
N GLY A 131 -19.78 -2.32 -19.12
CA GLY A 131 -20.54 -1.39 -18.28
C GLY A 131 -21.89 -1.02 -18.90
N PRO A 132 -22.74 -0.28 -18.16
CA PRO A 132 -23.99 0.23 -18.73
C PRO A 132 -23.70 1.10 -19.96
N ALA A 133 -24.62 1.05 -20.93
CA ALA A 133 -24.57 1.91 -22.10
C ALA A 133 -24.62 3.38 -21.66
N THR A 134 -23.47 4.05 -21.75
CA THR A 134 -23.42 5.50 -21.72
C THR A 134 -23.62 6.01 -23.14
N HIS A 135 -24.15 7.22 -23.33
CA HIS A 135 -24.13 7.86 -24.66
C HIS A 135 -22.70 8.13 -25.19
N LEU A 136 -21.68 7.79 -24.42
CA LEU A 136 -20.26 7.81 -24.77
C LEU A 136 -19.77 6.39 -25.10
N PRO A 137 -18.92 6.19 -26.13
CA PRO A 137 -18.33 4.89 -26.42
C PRO A 137 -17.43 4.42 -25.26
N GLN A 138 -17.75 3.26 -24.70
CA GLN A 138 -16.86 2.58 -23.76
C GLN A 138 -15.77 1.85 -24.55
N ARG A 139 -14.50 2.04 -24.17
CA ARG A 139 -13.35 1.37 -24.80
C ARG A 139 -12.57 0.62 -23.72
N PRO A 140 -12.05 -0.58 -24.03
CA PRO A 140 -11.12 -1.24 -23.13
C PRO A 140 -9.85 -0.39 -22.97
N SER A 141 -9.20 -0.56 -21.83
CA SER A 141 -7.88 0.00 -21.57
C SER A 141 -6.90 -0.50 -22.65
N PRO A 142 -6.08 0.38 -23.26
CA PRO A 142 -5.11 -0.04 -24.27
C PRO A 142 -3.99 -0.91 -23.68
N GLN A 143 -3.71 -0.74 -22.38
CA GLN A 143 -2.74 -1.51 -21.62
C GLN A 143 -3.44 -2.25 -20.48
N PRO A 144 -2.98 -3.46 -20.08
CA PRO A 144 -3.44 -4.10 -18.86
C PRO A 144 -3.19 -3.21 -17.64
N VAL A 145 -4.15 -3.13 -16.73
CA VAL A 145 -4.02 -2.42 -15.45
C VAL A 145 -4.20 -3.42 -14.32
N PRO A 146 -3.12 -3.88 -13.66
CA PRO A 146 -3.23 -4.73 -12.49
C PRO A 146 -4.00 -4.02 -11.37
N LEU A 147 -5.00 -4.71 -10.81
CA LEU A 147 -5.83 -4.22 -9.70
C LEU A 147 -5.39 -4.86 -8.40
N TYR A 148 -4.94 -4.05 -7.46
CA TYR A 148 -4.52 -4.49 -6.14
C TYR A 148 -5.52 -3.95 -5.10
N VAL A 149 -5.71 -4.66 -3.99
CA VAL A 149 -6.60 -4.20 -2.93
C VAL A 149 -5.92 -4.15 -1.57
N ALA A 150 -6.17 -3.10 -0.81
CA ALA A 150 -5.78 -3.03 0.59
C ALA A 150 -6.56 -4.09 1.39
N ALA A 151 -5.84 -5.06 1.95
CA ALA A 151 -6.43 -6.20 2.65
C ALA A 151 -5.62 -6.54 3.90
N LEU A 152 -6.12 -6.12 5.07
CA LEU A 152 -5.40 -6.27 6.35
C LEU A 152 -5.99 -7.35 7.27
N GLY A 153 -7.30 -7.61 7.18
CA GLY A 153 -8.00 -8.65 7.94
C GLY A 153 -8.40 -9.83 7.07
N GLN A 154 -8.66 -10.99 7.68
CA GLN A 154 -8.95 -12.25 6.98
C GLN A 154 -9.99 -12.10 5.84
N GLN A 155 -11.15 -11.50 6.11
CA GLN A 155 -12.21 -11.34 5.11
C GLN A 155 -11.78 -10.45 3.93
N ALA A 156 -10.95 -9.44 4.17
CA ALA A 156 -10.41 -8.59 3.12
C ALA A 156 -9.37 -9.33 2.28
N VAL A 157 -8.57 -10.21 2.90
CA VAL A 157 -7.57 -11.05 2.21
C VAL A 157 -8.26 -12.10 1.33
N GLU A 158 -9.29 -12.76 1.84
CA GLU A 158 -10.12 -13.67 1.03
C GLU A 158 -10.79 -12.93 -0.14
N LEU A 159 -11.28 -11.71 0.09
CA LEU A 159 -11.83 -10.87 -0.97
C LEU A 159 -10.78 -10.49 -2.03
N GLY A 160 -9.57 -10.14 -1.60
CA GLY A 160 -8.45 -9.84 -2.50
C GLY A 160 -8.06 -11.04 -3.35
N GLY A 161 -7.98 -12.22 -2.76
CA GLY A 161 -7.73 -13.46 -3.49
C GLY A 161 -8.80 -13.77 -4.54
N GLU A 162 -10.05 -13.34 -4.32
CA GLU A 162 -11.14 -13.57 -5.27
C GLU A 162 -11.13 -12.58 -6.45
N LEU A 163 -10.77 -11.31 -6.23
CA LEU A 163 -11.04 -10.23 -7.20
C LEU A 163 -9.80 -9.54 -7.78
N ALA A 164 -8.66 -9.65 -7.12
CA ALA A 164 -7.49 -8.82 -7.37
C ALA A 164 -6.34 -9.62 -7.99
N ASP A 165 -5.43 -8.86 -8.63
CA ASP A 165 -4.15 -9.33 -9.13
C ASP A 165 -3.07 -9.26 -8.03
N GLY A 166 -3.31 -8.49 -6.96
CA GLY A 166 -2.46 -8.41 -5.77
C GLY A 166 -3.17 -7.88 -4.52
N ILE A 167 -2.54 -8.04 -3.36
CA ILE A 167 -3.00 -7.45 -2.08
C ILE A 167 -1.94 -6.53 -1.48
N MET A 168 -2.40 -5.49 -0.78
CA MET A 168 -1.59 -4.43 -0.19
C MET A 168 -1.81 -4.26 1.32
N PRO A 169 -1.42 -5.25 2.15
CA PRO A 169 -1.39 -5.11 3.61
C PRO A 169 -0.33 -4.10 4.09
N LEU A 170 -0.49 -3.67 5.34
CA LEU A 170 0.41 -2.77 6.07
C LEU A 170 0.54 -3.27 7.50
N PHE A 171 1.75 -3.19 8.07
CA PHE A 171 2.08 -3.55 9.47
C PHE A 171 1.78 -4.99 9.88
N TRP A 172 1.89 -5.94 8.96
CA TRP A 172 1.89 -7.35 9.33
C TRP A 172 3.27 -7.76 9.83
N SER A 173 3.29 -8.66 10.81
CA SER A 173 4.48 -9.44 11.15
C SER A 173 4.70 -10.55 10.13
N ALA A 174 5.91 -11.09 10.08
CA ALA A 174 6.23 -12.25 9.24
C ALA A 174 5.30 -13.46 9.54
N GLU A 175 4.92 -13.67 10.81
CA GLU A 175 3.96 -14.70 11.20
C GLU A 175 2.57 -14.44 10.59
N ARG A 176 2.07 -13.21 10.63
CA ARG A 176 0.79 -12.82 10.04
C ARG A 176 0.80 -12.97 8.51
N VAL A 177 1.93 -12.68 7.85
CA VAL A 177 2.13 -12.96 6.41
C VAL A 177 1.96 -14.46 6.15
N ALA A 178 2.65 -15.32 6.90
CA ALA A 178 2.54 -16.77 6.73
C ALA A 178 1.11 -17.28 6.96
N GLN A 179 0.42 -16.76 7.98
CA GLN A 179 -0.99 -17.05 8.25
C GLN A 179 -1.92 -16.65 7.09
N SER A 180 -1.65 -15.50 6.47
CA SER A 180 -2.50 -14.94 5.41
C SER A 180 -2.58 -15.80 4.15
N LYS A 181 -1.57 -16.67 3.90
CA LYS A 181 -1.54 -17.56 2.72
C LYS A 181 -2.78 -18.44 2.62
N ALA A 182 -3.23 -18.99 3.74
CA ALA A 182 -4.44 -19.82 3.76
C ALA A 182 -5.70 -19.01 3.43
N TRP A 183 -5.74 -17.75 3.80
CA TRP A 183 -6.87 -16.85 3.52
C TRP A 183 -6.87 -16.45 2.05
N LEU A 184 -5.69 -16.14 1.51
CA LEU A 184 -5.51 -15.78 0.12
C LEU A 184 -5.86 -16.95 -0.81
N ALA A 185 -5.44 -18.17 -0.46
CA ALA A 185 -5.81 -19.39 -1.17
C ALA A 185 -7.33 -19.60 -1.22
N ARG A 186 -8.03 -19.50 -0.08
CA ARG A 186 -9.50 -19.58 -0.04
C ARG A 186 -10.20 -18.54 -0.90
N GLY A 187 -9.60 -17.36 -1.03
CA GLY A 187 -10.07 -16.33 -1.96
C GLY A 187 -9.88 -16.76 -3.42
N ARG A 188 -8.66 -17.15 -3.77
CA ARG A 188 -8.29 -17.52 -5.14
C ARG A 188 -9.00 -18.77 -5.64
N ASP A 189 -9.33 -19.74 -4.77
CA ASP A 189 -10.12 -20.93 -5.12
C ASP A 189 -11.50 -20.59 -5.70
N LYS A 190 -12.05 -19.40 -5.41
CA LYS A 190 -13.32 -18.90 -5.97
C LYS A 190 -13.18 -18.28 -7.36
N ALA A 191 -11.95 -18.05 -7.81
CA ALA A 191 -11.62 -17.43 -9.09
C ALA A 191 -10.43 -18.17 -9.76
N PRO A 192 -10.60 -19.46 -10.11
CA PRO A 192 -9.51 -20.31 -10.63
C PRO A 192 -8.98 -19.85 -12.00
N ASP A 193 -9.76 -19.04 -12.73
CA ASP A 193 -9.36 -18.47 -14.03
C ASP A 193 -8.38 -17.29 -13.89
N LEU A 194 -8.20 -16.75 -12.68
CA LEU A 194 -7.22 -15.69 -12.42
C LEU A 194 -5.86 -16.29 -12.03
N GLY A 195 -4.79 -15.62 -12.45
CA GLY A 195 -3.41 -16.01 -12.15
C GLY A 195 -3.04 -15.90 -10.67
N PRO A 196 -1.76 -16.13 -10.30
CA PRO A 196 -1.30 -15.94 -8.93
C PRO A 196 -1.60 -14.52 -8.41
N VAL A 197 -1.82 -14.39 -7.11
CA VAL A 197 -2.02 -13.09 -6.46
C VAL A 197 -0.67 -12.61 -5.92
N ASP A 198 -0.24 -11.41 -6.28
CA ASP A 198 0.97 -10.78 -5.73
C ASP A 198 0.72 -10.32 -4.28
N LEU A 199 1.44 -10.88 -3.31
CA LEU A 199 1.39 -10.44 -1.91
C LEU A 199 2.45 -9.36 -1.68
N THR A 200 2.00 -8.11 -1.68
CA THR A 200 2.85 -6.99 -1.27
C THR A 200 2.80 -6.79 0.24
N LEU A 201 3.68 -5.95 0.81
CA LEU A 201 3.56 -5.54 2.21
C LEU A 201 4.20 -4.16 2.42
N GLY A 202 3.45 -3.20 2.95
CA GLY A 202 4.02 -1.96 3.47
C GLY A 202 4.76 -2.19 4.78
N ILE A 203 6.06 -1.90 4.79
CA ILE A 203 6.95 -2.08 5.94
C ILE A 203 7.61 -0.74 6.25
N PRO A 204 7.25 -0.06 7.36
CA PRO A 204 7.98 1.10 7.85
C PRO A 204 9.46 0.79 7.95
N THR A 205 10.28 1.66 7.37
CA THR A 205 11.70 1.42 7.18
C THR A 205 12.47 2.63 7.68
N PHE A 206 13.18 2.48 8.79
CA PHE A 206 14.01 3.52 9.39
C PHE A 206 15.44 3.02 9.49
N VAL A 207 16.34 3.61 8.68
CA VAL A 207 17.72 3.15 8.53
C VAL A 207 18.68 4.08 9.28
N GLY A 208 19.61 3.52 10.04
CA GLY A 208 20.63 4.28 10.77
C GLY A 208 21.28 3.48 11.89
N ASP A 209 22.34 4.01 12.49
CA ASP A 209 23.14 3.27 13.48
C ASP A 209 22.56 3.34 14.91
N ASP A 210 21.86 4.43 15.25
CA ASP A 210 21.26 4.64 16.57
C ASP A 210 19.84 4.04 16.63
N LEU A 211 19.75 2.80 17.12
CA LEU A 211 18.49 2.09 17.19
C LEU A 211 17.47 2.74 18.14
N GLU A 212 17.91 3.39 19.22
CA GLU A 212 17.00 4.04 20.16
C GLU A 212 16.37 5.28 19.51
N ALA A 213 17.18 6.11 18.86
CA ALA A 213 16.69 7.26 18.11
C ALA A 213 15.74 6.86 16.97
N LEU A 214 16.03 5.76 16.26
CA LEU A 214 15.15 5.25 15.20
C LEU A 214 13.81 4.76 15.74
N ARG A 215 13.77 4.15 16.93
CA ARG A 215 12.51 3.74 17.57
C ARG A 215 11.67 4.94 17.98
N GLU A 216 12.28 6.00 18.50
CA GLU A 216 11.57 7.25 18.78
C GLU A 216 11.02 7.90 17.50
N LEU A 217 11.82 7.92 16.43
CA LEU A 217 11.35 8.38 15.12
C LEU A 217 10.18 7.53 14.60
N ALA A 218 10.25 6.21 14.74
CA ALA A 218 9.16 5.31 14.37
C ALA A 218 7.89 5.57 15.17
N ARG A 219 7.99 5.82 16.49
CA ARG A 219 6.85 6.22 17.31
C ARG A 219 6.18 7.49 16.79
N GLN A 220 6.98 8.52 16.51
CA GLN A 220 6.47 9.80 15.99
C GLN A 220 5.77 9.66 14.64
N ASN A 221 6.32 8.83 13.74
CA ASN A 221 5.74 8.63 12.40
C ASN A 221 4.49 7.75 12.41
N LEU A 222 4.39 6.80 13.34
CA LEU A 222 3.34 5.77 13.33
C LEU A 222 2.21 6.03 14.35
N VAL A 223 2.35 7.03 15.23
CA VAL A 223 1.38 7.29 16.32
C VAL A 223 -0.05 7.54 15.82
N LEU A 224 -0.24 8.14 14.63
CA LEU A 224 -1.56 8.33 14.03
C LEU A 224 -2.36 7.02 13.96
N TYR A 225 -1.70 5.93 13.57
CA TYR A 225 -2.35 4.63 13.38
C TYR A 225 -2.85 4.04 14.69
N THR A 226 -2.25 4.40 15.83
CA THR A 226 -2.66 3.92 17.15
C THR A 226 -4.03 4.45 17.58
N ALA A 227 -4.46 5.59 17.03
CA ALA A 227 -5.78 6.16 17.30
C ALA A 227 -6.90 5.52 16.47
N LEU A 228 -6.54 4.66 15.50
CA LEU A 228 -7.50 4.05 14.58
C LEU A 228 -7.99 2.70 15.13
N PRO A 229 -9.30 2.52 15.39
CA PRO A 229 -9.82 1.29 16.00
C PRO A 229 -9.52 0.01 15.22
N PHE A 230 -9.35 0.12 13.89
CA PHE A 230 -8.97 -1.01 13.05
C PHE A 230 -7.58 -1.56 13.42
N PHE A 231 -6.58 -0.68 13.57
CA PHE A 231 -5.21 -1.08 13.87
C PHE A 231 -5.08 -1.60 15.31
N GLN A 232 -5.81 -1.02 16.27
CA GLN A 232 -5.90 -1.55 17.64
C GLN A 232 -6.36 -3.02 17.65
N ARG A 233 -7.42 -3.34 16.90
CA ARG A 233 -7.90 -4.73 16.75
C ARG A 233 -6.89 -5.62 16.04
N MET A 234 -6.29 -5.13 14.96
CA MET A 234 -5.30 -5.90 14.18
C MET A 234 -4.08 -6.26 15.04
N PHE A 235 -3.52 -5.32 15.79
CA PHE A 235 -2.39 -5.59 16.68
C PHE A 235 -2.76 -6.58 17.79
N ARG A 236 -3.97 -6.48 18.35
CA ARG A 236 -4.49 -7.47 19.30
C ARG A 236 -4.53 -8.88 18.69
N GLU A 237 -5.06 -9.03 17.48
CA GLU A 237 -5.11 -10.30 16.76
C GLU A 237 -3.72 -10.87 16.41
N MET A 238 -2.70 -10.00 16.34
CA MET A 238 -1.31 -10.37 16.11
C MET A 238 -0.54 -10.69 17.41
N GLY A 239 -1.21 -10.74 18.57
CA GLY A 239 -0.56 -11.04 19.86
C GLY A 239 0.02 -9.83 20.59
N PHE A 240 -0.44 -8.62 20.26
CA PHE A 240 -0.04 -7.36 20.92
C PHE A 240 -1.22 -6.77 21.71
N ALA A 241 -1.84 -7.58 22.56
CA ALA A 241 -3.03 -7.20 23.30
C ALA A 241 -2.77 -6.08 24.33
N ASP A 242 -1.64 -6.13 25.03
CA ASP A 242 -1.26 -5.11 26.01
C ASP A 242 -0.93 -3.76 25.34
N GLU A 243 -0.21 -3.82 24.22
CA GLU A 243 0.04 -2.67 23.36
C GLU A 243 -1.26 -2.06 22.85
N ALA A 244 -2.16 -2.87 22.29
CA ALA A 244 -3.47 -2.42 21.82
C ALA A 244 -4.30 -1.77 22.94
N ALA A 245 -4.25 -2.33 24.15
CA ALA A 245 -4.95 -1.76 25.30
C ALA A 245 -4.38 -0.39 25.72
N LEU A 246 -3.07 -0.16 25.58
CA LEU A 246 -2.48 1.18 25.78
C LEU A 246 -3.00 2.17 24.73
N MET A 247 -3.03 1.77 23.46
CA MET A 247 -3.53 2.59 22.35
C MET A 247 -5.01 2.98 22.54
N GLU A 248 -5.85 2.04 22.97
CA GLU A 248 -7.28 2.27 23.26
C GLU A 248 -7.51 3.29 24.39
N ARG A 249 -6.54 3.42 25.31
CA ARG A 249 -6.56 4.46 26.37
C ARG A 249 -5.94 5.79 25.95
N GLY A 250 -5.53 5.92 24.68
CA GLY A 250 -4.88 7.11 24.14
C GLY A 250 -3.36 7.16 24.35
N ASP A 251 -2.75 6.11 24.90
CA ASP A 251 -1.30 6.03 25.12
C ASP A 251 -0.59 5.36 23.93
N GLY A 252 -0.74 5.97 22.75
CA GLY A 252 -0.26 5.43 21.48
C GLY A 252 1.25 5.22 21.42
N ILE A 253 2.02 6.17 21.98
CA ILE A 253 3.48 6.12 22.01
C ILE A 253 3.99 4.91 22.79
N ARG A 254 3.42 4.61 23.97
CA ARG A 254 3.76 3.39 24.73
C ARG A 254 3.18 2.13 24.11
N GLY A 255 2.03 2.24 23.44
CA GLY A 255 1.46 1.16 22.63
C GLY A 255 2.40 0.72 21.51
N LEU A 256 3.20 1.63 20.95
CA LEU A 256 4.30 1.30 20.03
C LEU A 256 5.53 0.82 20.81
N SER A 257 5.37 -0.34 21.45
CA SER A 257 6.45 -1.02 22.18
C SER A 257 7.59 -1.41 21.23
N ASP A 258 8.81 -1.54 21.74
CA ASP A 258 9.96 -2.02 20.96
C ASP A 258 9.65 -3.35 20.26
N ARG A 259 8.96 -4.25 20.97
CA ARG A 259 8.54 -5.56 20.45
C ARG A 259 7.59 -5.44 19.27
N LEU A 260 6.61 -4.52 19.33
CA LEU A 260 5.71 -4.28 18.21
C LEU A 260 6.45 -3.66 17.03
N LEU A 261 7.30 -2.66 17.29
CA LEU A 261 8.09 -2.00 16.26
C LEU A 261 9.03 -2.99 15.55
N ASP A 262 9.75 -3.83 16.28
CA ASP A 262 10.64 -4.87 15.71
C ASP A 262 9.86 -5.92 14.89
N ALA A 263 8.57 -6.12 15.16
CA ALA A 263 7.72 -7.06 14.44
C ALA A 263 7.15 -6.52 13.13
N ILE A 264 7.00 -5.20 12.99
CA ILE A 264 6.31 -4.56 11.85
C ILE A 264 7.19 -3.62 11.03
N CYS A 265 8.39 -3.29 11.49
CA CYS A 265 9.31 -2.34 10.85
C CYS A 265 10.64 -2.99 10.45
N LEU A 266 11.32 -2.40 9.47
CA LEU A 266 12.77 -2.51 9.31
C LEU A 266 13.42 -1.37 10.11
N LEU A 267 14.28 -1.70 11.07
CA LEU A 267 14.90 -0.73 11.97
C LEU A 267 16.40 -1.00 12.11
N GLY A 268 17.22 0.04 11.94
CA GLY A 268 18.65 -0.02 12.26
C GLY A 268 19.56 0.03 11.02
N PRO A 269 20.82 -0.43 11.15
CA PRO A 269 21.76 -0.42 10.04
C PRO A 269 21.25 -1.24 8.85
N ARG A 270 21.80 -0.96 7.66
CA ARG A 270 21.41 -1.62 6.41
C ARG A 270 21.35 -3.15 6.53
N ASP A 271 22.39 -3.76 7.11
CA ASP A 271 22.51 -5.21 7.21
C ASP A 271 21.39 -5.81 8.08
N ARG A 272 21.07 -5.17 9.21
CA ARG A 272 19.92 -5.57 10.06
C ARG A 272 18.60 -5.44 9.32
N CYS A 273 18.41 -4.34 8.59
CA CYS A 273 17.20 -4.15 7.79
C CYS A 273 17.08 -5.21 6.67
N GLN A 274 18.20 -5.64 6.08
CA GLN A 274 18.22 -6.72 5.08
C GLN A 274 17.84 -8.07 5.70
N GLU A 275 18.38 -8.42 6.86
CA GLU A 275 17.99 -9.64 7.59
C GLU A 275 16.50 -9.67 7.92
N GLN A 276 15.95 -8.55 8.42
CA GLN A 276 14.51 -8.42 8.67
C GLN A 276 13.70 -8.56 7.38
N LEU A 277 14.14 -7.93 6.29
CA LEU A 277 13.50 -8.04 4.98
C LEU A 277 13.48 -9.49 4.48
N THR A 278 14.56 -10.24 4.66
CA THR A 278 14.63 -11.68 4.33
C THR A 278 13.61 -12.49 5.11
N ALA A 279 13.34 -12.17 6.38
CA ALA A 279 12.31 -12.84 7.16
C ALA A 279 10.90 -12.63 6.54
N PHE A 280 10.57 -11.41 6.11
CA PHE A 280 9.30 -11.13 5.42
C PHE A 280 9.21 -11.84 4.06
N ARG A 281 10.27 -11.87 3.28
CA ARG A 281 10.32 -12.63 2.01
C ARG A 281 10.11 -14.12 2.23
N THR A 282 10.80 -14.69 3.22
CA THR A 282 10.68 -16.11 3.59
C THR A 282 9.25 -16.44 4.04
N ALA A 283 8.61 -15.52 4.77
CA ALA A 283 7.21 -15.65 5.16
C ALA A 283 6.25 -15.63 3.96
N GLY A 284 6.64 -15.05 2.82
CA GLY A 284 5.90 -15.08 1.56
C GLY A 284 5.52 -13.72 1.00
N VAL A 285 6.22 -12.64 1.36
CA VAL A 285 6.08 -11.35 0.68
C VAL A 285 6.79 -11.39 -0.67
N ASP A 286 6.03 -11.16 -1.74
CA ASP A 286 6.52 -11.10 -3.12
C ASP A 286 7.15 -9.73 -3.43
N LEU A 287 6.44 -8.65 -3.03
CA LEU A 287 6.88 -7.26 -3.21
C LEU A 287 6.83 -6.48 -1.89
N PRO A 288 7.94 -6.42 -1.13
CA PRO A 288 8.06 -5.51 0.00
C PRO A 288 8.00 -4.06 -0.49
N ILE A 289 7.15 -3.27 0.16
CA ILE A 289 6.99 -1.83 -0.07
C ILE A 289 7.63 -1.11 1.12
N LEU A 290 8.81 -0.55 0.90
CA LEU A 290 9.54 0.20 1.93
C LEU A 290 8.83 1.53 2.16
N TYR A 291 8.36 1.73 3.39
CA TYR A 291 7.67 2.94 3.80
C TYR A 291 8.64 3.80 4.63
N PRO A 292 9.28 4.83 4.03
CA PRO A 292 10.24 5.68 4.70
C PRO A 292 9.61 6.59 5.78
N PRO A 293 10.43 7.23 6.63
CA PRO A 293 9.97 8.35 7.45
C PRO A 293 9.30 9.43 6.59
N ILE A 294 8.35 10.15 7.17
CA ILE A 294 7.62 11.22 6.49
C ILE A 294 8.60 12.30 6.02
N GLY A 295 8.56 12.63 4.72
CA GLY A 295 9.40 13.65 4.11
C GLY A 295 10.31 13.11 3.00
N THR A 296 10.80 14.03 2.16
CA THR A 296 11.69 13.70 1.04
C THR A 296 13.03 13.15 1.52
N ASP A 297 13.57 13.68 2.62
CA ASP A 297 14.83 13.20 3.20
C ASP A 297 14.73 11.76 3.70
N GLY A 298 13.60 11.39 4.33
CA GLY A 298 13.33 10.02 4.73
C GLY A 298 13.28 9.07 3.53
N ALA A 299 12.63 9.49 2.44
CA ALA A 299 12.60 8.72 1.20
C ALA A 299 14.01 8.53 0.61
N ARG A 300 14.83 9.59 0.56
CA ARG A 300 16.21 9.52 0.07
C ARG A 300 17.10 8.62 0.91
N GLN A 301 16.94 8.65 2.24
CA GLN A 301 17.68 7.80 3.15
C GLN A 301 17.41 6.31 2.85
N VAL A 302 16.14 5.94 2.64
CA VAL A 302 15.76 4.58 2.28
C VAL A 302 16.23 4.21 0.87
N ILE A 303 16.12 5.13 -0.10
CA ILE A 303 16.63 4.92 -1.46
C ILE A 303 18.13 4.59 -1.42
N ALA A 304 18.93 5.42 -0.74
CA ALA A 304 20.38 5.24 -0.63
C ALA A 304 20.76 3.92 0.07
N ALA A 305 20.02 3.53 1.12
CA ALA A 305 20.28 2.29 1.85
C ALA A 305 19.98 1.02 1.04
N PHE A 306 19.05 1.09 0.09
CA PHE A 306 18.58 -0.07 -0.69
C PHE A 306 18.91 0.02 -2.19
N GLN A 307 19.75 0.97 -2.59
CA GLN A 307 20.24 1.08 -3.96
C GLN A 307 20.97 -0.20 -4.42
N ARG A 308 20.72 -0.59 -5.68
CA ARG A 308 21.24 -1.79 -6.35
C ARG A 308 22.07 -1.45 -7.57
#